data_AF-A0A1I4RQT8-F1
#
_entry.id   AF-A0A1I4RQT8-F1
#
_cell.length_a   1.000
_cell.length_b   1.000
_cell.length_c   1.000
_cell.angle_alpha   90.00
_cell.angle_beta   90.00
_cell.angle_gamma   90.00
#
_symmetry.space_group_name_H-M   'P 1'
#
loop_
_entity.id
_entity.type
_entity.pdbx_description
1 polymer ?
#
loop_
_entity_poly.entity_id
_entity_poly.type
_entity_poly.pdbx_seq_one_letter_code
_entity_poly.pdbx_strand_id
1 'polypeptide(L)'
;MKNILRYAAIAISLTATAFAVQAHNVWLLPSSTVLSKADWITVDAAVSNDLFFFNHRPLGLDTLAITAPDGSSVPPENVGKGKLRSTFDLNLTQTGTYRLAVINEGVFARWKDKATGQVKRARGTPDNIASQVPADAQEVEITQSAGRIESFVTVGKPSALRPSGKGMELIPVTAPSDLVKGEKASFNLLIDGQPARDVEVTVTAGSTRYRDKVGEQALKTDANGQFNITWPSAGMYWLEANTQDSKTSVARAKERRLSYAATLEVMP
;
A
#
# COMPACT_ATOMS: atom_id res chain seq x y z
N MET A 1 -42.50 -36.54 -40.23
CA MET A 1 -41.08 -36.12 -40.19
C MET A 1 -40.74 -35.84 -38.72
N LYS A 2 -40.29 -36.88 -38.01
CA LYS A 2 -38.90 -37.05 -37.51
C LYS A 2 -38.49 -36.00 -36.47
N ASN A 3 -38.54 -36.44 -35.22
CA ASN A 3 -37.72 -36.14 -34.02
C ASN A 3 -36.72 -35.00 -34.15
N ILE A 4 -36.58 -34.19 -33.09
CA ILE A 4 -35.34 -34.08 -32.29
C ILE A 4 -35.59 -33.11 -31.11
N LEU A 5 -35.80 -33.70 -29.92
CA LEU A 5 -35.21 -33.15 -28.69
C LEU A 5 -33.69 -33.09 -28.90
N ARG A 6 -33.03 -31.96 -28.61
CA ARG A 6 -31.62 -31.95 -28.19
C ARG A 6 -31.24 -30.65 -27.49
N TYR A 7 -30.94 -30.82 -26.21
CA TYR A 7 -30.14 -30.00 -25.31
C TYR A 7 -28.99 -29.23 -25.99
N ALA A 8 -28.82 -27.95 -25.60
CA ALA A 8 -27.52 -27.33 -25.42
C ALA A 8 -27.66 -26.00 -24.65
N ALA A 9 -27.91 -26.08 -23.34
CA ALA A 9 -27.58 -24.98 -22.44
C ALA A 9 -26.06 -25.02 -22.23
N ILE A 10 -25.30 -24.25 -22.99
CA ILE A 10 -23.89 -23.99 -22.72
C ILE A 10 -23.83 -22.67 -21.97
N ALA A 11 -23.80 -22.78 -20.64
CA ALA A 11 -23.37 -21.71 -19.76
C ALA A 11 -21.87 -21.48 -20.00
N ILE A 12 -21.53 -20.44 -20.76
CA ILE A 12 -20.16 -19.95 -20.87
C ILE A 12 -19.83 -19.29 -19.53
N SER A 13 -19.36 -20.13 -18.60
CA SER A 13 -18.68 -19.70 -17.40
C SER A 13 -17.26 -19.37 -17.83
N LEU A 14 -17.04 -18.16 -18.38
CA LEU A 14 -15.68 -17.66 -18.56
C LEU A 14 -15.15 -17.35 -17.16
N THR A 15 -14.47 -18.33 -16.59
CA THR A 15 -13.60 -18.20 -15.44
C THR A 15 -12.65 -17.03 -15.69
N ALA A 16 -12.87 -15.94 -14.95
CA ALA A 16 -11.88 -14.91 -14.75
C ALA A 16 -10.68 -15.57 -14.08
N THR A 17 -9.75 -16.08 -14.89
CA THR A 17 -8.40 -16.37 -14.44
C THR A 17 -7.79 -15.01 -14.13
N ALA A 18 -7.92 -14.60 -12.86
CA ALA A 18 -7.15 -13.51 -12.33
C ALA A 18 -5.68 -13.89 -12.54
N PHE A 19 -5.06 -13.29 -13.57
CA PHE A 19 -3.63 -13.26 -13.65
C PHE A 19 -3.17 -12.63 -12.35
N ALA A 20 -2.51 -13.39 -11.49
CA ALA A 20 -1.77 -12.84 -10.38
C ALA A 20 -0.75 -11.89 -10.98
N VAL A 21 -1.11 -10.61 -11.06
CA VAL A 21 -0.18 -9.53 -11.33
C VAL A 21 0.81 -9.63 -10.18
N GLN A 22 2.00 -10.15 -10.45
CA GLN A 22 3.12 -10.15 -9.52
C GLN A 22 3.52 -8.69 -9.29
N ALA A 23 2.76 -8.00 -8.45
CA ALA A 23 3.16 -6.76 -7.85
C ALA A 23 4.24 -7.11 -6.82
N HIS A 24 5.37 -6.41 -6.86
CA HIS A 24 6.38 -6.56 -5.82
C HIS A 24 5.81 -6.03 -4.51
N ASN A 25 5.92 -6.81 -3.44
CA ASN A 25 5.43 -6.44 -2.11
C ASN A 25 6.38 -5.41 -1.50
N VAL A 26 5.83 -4.28 -1.05
CA VAL A 26 6.58 -3.20 -0.42
C VAL A 26 6.14 -3.06 1.03
N TRP A 27 7.10 -2.95 1.95
CA TRP A 27 6.78 -3.02 3.38
C TRP A 27 7.79 -2.29 4.25
N LEU A 28 7.29 -1.87 5.42
CA LEU A 28 8.03 -1.41 6.57
C LEU A 28 7.79 -2.43 7.69
N LEU A 29 8.85 -3.01 8.24
CA LEU A 29 8.79 -4.06 9.25
C LEU A 29 9.52 -3.60 10.52
N PRO A 30 8.78 -3.07 11.52
CA PRO A 30 9.34 -2.77 12.83
C PRO A 30 9.83 -4.04 13.55
N SER A 31 10.89 -3.91 14.35
CA SER A 31 11.38 -4.97 15.24
C SER A 31 10.41 -5.28 16.39
N SER A 32 9.51 -4.34 16.69
CA SER A 32 8.37 -4.49 17.58
C SER A 32 7.28 -3.51 17.16
N THR A 33 6.02 -3.92 17.24
CA THR A 33 4.88 -3.02 17.01
C THR A 33 4.21 -2.53 18.31
N VAL A 34 4.58 -3.11 19.46
CA VAL A 34 4.03 -2.75 20.78
C VAL A 34 5.14 -2.69 21.84
N LEU A 35 5.30 -1.54 22.48
CA LEU A 35 6.23 -1.31 23.59
C LEU A 35 5.44 -0.94 24.84
N SER A 36 5.83 -1.46 26.01
CA SER A 36 5.17 -1.12 27.28
C SER A 36 5.58 0.24 27.84
N LYS A 37 6.71 0.78 27.39
CA LYS A 37 7.30 2.07 27.78
C LYS A 37 8.15 2.61 26.63
N ALA A 38 8.60 3.86 26.78
CA ALA A 38 9.51 4.47 25.82
C ALA A 38 10.76 3.61 25.62
N ASP A 39 11.08 3.32 24.35
CA ASP A 39 12.24 2.52 23.97
C ASP A 39 12.55 2.67 22.47
N TRP A 40 13.63 2.01 22.06
CA TRP A 40 14.07 1.95 20.69
C TRP A 40 13.41 0.83 19.91
N ILE A 41 13.20 1.09 18.62
CA ILE A 41 12.96 0.06 17.60
C ILE A 41 13.90 0.27 16.43
N THR A 42 14.15 -0.82 15.70
CA THR A 42 14.71 -0.77 14.36
C THR A 42 13.61 -1.12 13.38
N VAL A 43 13.60 -0.49 12.21
CA VAL A 43 12.63 -0.74 11.14
C VAL A 43 13.38 -1.15 9.88
N ASP A 44 13.03 -2.33 9.37
CA ASP A 44 13.48 -2.83 8.07
C ASP A 44 12.51 -2.38 6.97
N ALA A 45 13.04 -1.92 5.84
CA ALA A 45 12.24 -1.44 4.71
C ALA A 45 12.71 -2.06 3.39
N ALA A 46 11.83 -2.81 2.73
CA ALA A 46 12.21 -3.55 1.54
C ALA A 46 11.07 -3.70 0.53
N VAL A 47 11.49 -4.02 -0.69
CA VAL A 47 10.65 -4.55 -1.75
C VAL A 47 11.01 -6.03 -1.90
N SER A 48 10.03 -6.92 -1.99
CA SER A 48 10.24 -8.36 -2.06
C SER A 48 9.23 -9.11 -2.92
N ASN A 49 9.60 -10.30 -3.36
CA ASN A 49 8.66 -11.25 -3.97
C ASN A 49 7.99 -12.13 -2.90
N ASP A 50 8.72 -12.46 -1.84
CA ASP A 50 8.21 -13.18 -0.69
C ASP A 50 7.99 -12.21 0.48
N LEU A 51 6.82 -12.24 1.12
CA LEU A 51 6.51 -11.27 2.18
C LEU A 51 7.46 -11.39 3.37
N PHE A 52 7.99 -10.23 3.77
CA PHE A 52 8.97 -10.08 4.86
C PHE A 52 10.28 -10.84 4.64
N PHE A 53 10.67 -11.04 3.39
CA PHE A 53 11.95 -11.63 3.02
C PHE A 53 12.76 -10.69 2.12
N PHE A 54 14.06 -10.51 2.42
CA PHE A 54 14.92 -9.57 1.70
C PHE A 54 15.48 -10.18 0.40
N ASN A 55 14.72 -10.19 -0.69
CA ASN A 55 15.13 -10.86 -1.94
C ASN A 55 14.96 -10.06 -3.24
N HIS A 56 14.55 -8.79 -3.20
CA HIS A 56 14.46 -7.97 -4.42
C HIS A 56 15.31 -6.70 -4.36
N ARG A 57 14.95 -5.69 -3.56
CA ARG A 57 15.72 -4.44 -3.43
C ARG A 57 15.31 -3.64 -2.18
N PRO A 58 16.16 -2.71 -1.68
CA PRO A 58 15.76 -1.80 -0.62
C PRO A 58 14.57 -0.93 -1.04
N LEU A 59 13.68 -0.65 -0.10
CA LEU A 59 12.71 0.44 -0.24
C LEU A 59 13.43 1.77 -0.03
N GLY A 60 13.20 2.75 -0.92
CA GLY A 60 13.72 4.10 -0.73
C GLY A 60 13.06 4.79 0.45
N LEU A 61 13.83 5.54 1.24
CA LEU A 61 13.37 6.23 2.44
C LEU A 61 13.39 7.75 2.30
N ASP A 62 13.62 8.28 1.09
CA ASP A 62 13.69 9.71 0.81
C ASP A 62 12.38 10.45 1.14
N THR A 63 11.27 9.72 1.15
CA THR A 63 9.92 10.21 1.47
C THR A 63 9.34 9.54 2.72
N LEU A 64 10.21 9.05 3.61
CA LEU A 64 9.82 8.54 4.92
C LEU A 64 9.34 9.71 5.80
N ALA A 65 8.15 9.55 6.35
CA ALA A 65 7.55 10.42 7.34
C ALA A 65 7.16 9.59 8.57
N ILE A 66 7.65 9.99 9.74
CA ILE A 66 7.23 9.41 11.02
C ILE A 66 6.46 10.48 11.79
N THR A 67 5.25 10.12 12.20
CA THR A 67 4.33 10.98 12.95
C THR A 67 4.14 10.41 14.35
N ALA A 68 4.39 11.23 15.37
CA ALA A 68 4.19 10.92 16.78
C ALA A 68 2.70 10.97 17.19
N PRO A 69 2.35 10.44 18.38
CA PRO A 69 0.98 10.48 18.92
C PRO A 69 0.33 11.87 18.98
N ASP A 70 1.13 12.91 19.23
CA ASP A 70 0.69 14.31 19.27
C ASP A 70 0.57 14.97 17.88
N GLY A 71 1.00 14.27 16.82
CA GLY A 71 1.04 14.75 15.44
C GLY A 71 2.35 15.42 15.02
N SER A 72 3.33 15.52 15.91
CA SER A 72 4.66 16.04 15.58
C SER A 72 5.46 15.06 14.71
N SER A 73 6.44 15.57 13.98
CA SER A 73 7.32 14.75 13.15
C SER A 73 8.50 14.22 13.96
N VAL A 74 8.84 12.95 13.77
CA VAL A 74 10.00 12.29 14.38
C VAL A 74 11.04 12.00 13.30
N PRO A 75 12.29 12.45 13.43
CA PRO A 75 13.34 12.09 12.49
C PRO A 75 13.78 10.63 12.71
N PRO A 76 14.10 9.87 11.65
CA PRO A 76 14.75 8.58 11.79
C PRO A 76 16.22 8.75 12.16
N GLU A 77 16.75 7.79 12.92
CA GLU A 77 18.18 7.71 13.26
C GLU A 77 18.84 6.52 12.54
N ASN A 78 20.17 6.54 12.44
CA ASN A 78 20.98 5.44 11.87
C ASN A 78 20.49 4.92 10.50
N VAL A 79 20.05 5.83 9.62
CA VAL A 79 19.49 5.47 8.31
C VAL A 79 20.57 4.80 7.45
N GLY A 80 20.35 3.53 7.12
CA GLY A 80 21.22 2.70 6.30
C GLY A 80 20.51 2.21 5.04
N LYS A 81 21.24 2.18 3.91
CA LYS A 81 20.75 1.60 2.65
C LYS A 81 21.69 0.50 2.17
N GLY A 82 21.25 -0.75 2.30
CA GLY A 82 21.94 -1.90 1.77
C GLY A 82 21.53 -2.24 0.33
N LYS A 83 21.92 -3.43 -0.13
CA LYS A 83 21.54 -3.96 -1.45
C LYS A 83 20.14 -4.57 -1.51
N LEU A 84 19.61 -5.03 -0.38
CA LEU A 84 18.33 -5.74 -0.30
C LEU A 84 17.33 -5.11 0.67
N ARG A 85 17.78 -4.21 1.55
CA ARG A 85 16.94 -3.52 2.54
C ARG A 85 17.52 -2.17 2.91
N SER A 86 16.65 -1.24 3.26
CA SER A 86 17.00 -0.06 4.03
C SER A 86 16.62 -0.28 5.49
N THR A 87 17.34 0.36 6.41
CA THR A 87 17.12 0.26 7.86
C THR A 87 17.18 1.63 8.48
N PHE A 88 16.47 1.82 9.59
CA PHE A 88 16.59 3.01 10.42
C PHE A 88 16.10 2.68 11.83
N ASP A 89 16.54 3.49 12.80
CA ASP A 89 16.13 3.38 14.19
C ASP A 89 15.17 4.52 14.55
N LEU A 90 14.31 4.26 15.55
CA LEU A 90 13.44 5.26 16.14
C LEU A 90 13.49 5.14 17.67
N ASN A 91 13.69 6.27 18.34
CA ASN A 91 13.50 6.39 19.78
C ASN A 91 12.08 6.87 20.07
N LEU A 92 11.20 5.96 20.50
CA LEU A 92 9.78 6.25 20.70
C LEU A 92 9.53 6.70 22.14
N THR A 93 9.53 8.01 22.36
CA THR A 93 9.53 8.60 23.72
C THR A 93 8.14 8.92 24.28
N GLN A 94 7.16 9.21 23.41
CA GLN A 94 5.78 9.51 23.77
C GLN A 94 4.90 8.26 23.82
N THR A 95 3.97 8.21 24.78
CA THR A 95 2.89 7.20 24.83
C THR A 95 1.85 7.47 23.74
N GLY A 96 1.41 6.42 23.04
CA GLY A 96 0.46 6.50 21.94
C GLY A 96 0.90 5.70 20.72
N THR A 97 0.17 5.87 19.62
CA THR A 97 0.45 5.20 18.34
C THR A 97 1.19 6.14 17.40
N TYR A 98 2.36 5.69 16.95
CA TYR A 98 3.15 6.30 15.89
C TYR A 98 2.71 5.76 14.54
N ARG A 99 2.73 6.62 13.53
CA ARG A 99 2.55 6.25 12.12
C ARG A 99 3.87 6.41 11.39
N LEU A 100 4.32 5.34 10.75
CA LEU A 100 5.50 5.33 9.90
C LEU A 100 5.01 5.19 8.47
N ALA A 101 5.31 6.14 7.59
CA ALA A 101 4.81 6.15 6.23
C ALA A 101 5.90 6.49 5.21
N VAL A 102 6.02 5.70 4.14
CA VAL A 102 6.75 6.09 2.92
C VAL A 102 5.74 6.53 1.88
N ILE A 103 5.81 7.80 1.47
CA ILE A 103 4.83 8.43 0.58
C ILE A 103 5.43 8.54 -0.82
N ASN A 104 4.84 7.86 -1.79
CA ASN A 104 5.34 7.79 -3.16
C ASN A 104 4.39 8.55 -4.11
N GLU A 105 4.73 9.80 -4.39
CA GLU A 105 4.00 10.60 -5.37
C GLU A 105 4.85 10.80 -6.63
N GLY A 106 4.20 10.84 -7.79
CA GLY A 106 4.90 11.10 -9.03
C GLY A 106 3.99 11.17 -10.23
N VAL A 107 4.56 11.67 -11.32
CA VAL A 107 3.92 11.71 -12.63
C VAL A 107 4.80 11.00 -13.63
N PHE A 108 4.19 10.16 -14.44
CA PHE A 108 4.84 9.42 -15.51
C PHE A 108 4.25 9.86 -16.83
N ALA A 109 5.11 10.21 -17.77
CA ALA A 109 4.72 10.51 -19.13
C ALA A 109 5.36 9.51 -20.09
N ARG A 110 4.60 9.11 -21.11
CA ARG A 110 5.07 8.35 -22.26
C ARG A 110 4.55 9.04 -23.51
N TRP A 111 5.39 9.13 -24.54
CA TRP A 111 4.99 9.69 -25.82
C TRP A 111 5.81 9.08 -26.95
N LYS A 112 5.34 9.30 -28.18
CA LYS A 112 6.08 9.01 -29.39
C LYS A 112 6.80 10.27 -29.85
N ASP A 113 8.11 10.18 -29.96
CA ASP A 113 8.97 11.23 -30.47
C ASP A 113 8.72 11.44 -31.97
N LYS A 114 8.41 12.67 -32.39
CA LYS A 114 8.04 12.96 -33.78
C LYS A 114 9.20 12.80 -34.75
N ALA A 115 10.42 13.15 -34.32
CA ALA A 115 11.60 13.11 -35.17
C ALA A 115 12.08 11.68 -35.44
N THR A 116 12.03 10.82 -34.43
CA THR A 116 12.58 9.45 -34.48
C THR A 116 11.52 8.36 -34.55
N GLY A 117 10.26 8.67 -34.25
CA GLY A 117 9.17 7.70 -34.11
C GLY A 117 9.29 6.80 -32.87
N GLN A 118 10.32 6.99 -32.03
CA GLN A 118 10.57 6.15 -30.86
C GLN A 118 9.69 6.54 -29.67
N VAL A 119 9.35 5.55 -28.85
CA VAL A 119 8.70 5.80 -27.57
C VAL A 119 9.71 6.37 -26.58
N LYS A 120 9.40 7.54 -26.03
CA LYS A 120 10.14 8.17 -24.93
C LYS A 120 9.30 8.17 -23.66
N ARG A 121 9.99 8.29 -22.52
CA ARG A 121 9.38 8.30 -21.19
C ARG A 121 10.02 9.39 -20.34
N ALA A 122 9.24 9.97 -19.45
CA ALA A 122 9.71 10.90 -18.43
C ALA A 122 9.04 10.57 -17.10
N ARG A 123 9.73 10.90 -16.01
CA ARG A 123 9.19 10.88 -14.66
C ARG A 123 9.42 12.24 -14.03
N GLY A 124 8.43 12.73 -13.31
CA GLY A 124 8.47 14.06 -12.73
C GLY A 124 7.44 14.26 -11.62
N THR A 125 7.25 15.53 -11.29
CA THR A 125 6.19 16.03 -10.40
C THR A 125 5.08 16.67 -11.22
N PRO A 126 3.93 16.98 -10.62
CA PRO A 126 2.90 17.78 -11.28
C PRO A 126 3.43 19.07 -11.91
N ASP A 127 4.39 19.71 -11.25
CA ASP A 127 4.92 21.02 -11.66
C ASP A 127 5.90 20.93 -12.84
N ASN A 128 6.69 19.85 -12.95
CA ASN A 128 7.78 19.79 -13.93
C ASN A 128 7.53 18.87 -15.12
N ILE A 129 6.59 17.93 -15.04
CA ILE A 129 6.42 16.89 -16.07
C ILE A 129 6.06 17.49 -17.43
N ALA A 130 5.27 18.56 -17.46
CA ALA A 130 4.85 19.22 -18.68
C ALA A 130 6.05 19.77 -19.47
N SER A 131 7.08 20.26 -18.77
CA SER A 131 8.29 20.79 -19.40
C SER A 131 9.19 19.70 -20.01
N GLN A 132 9.03 18.45 -19.57
CA GLN A 132 9.82 17.32 -20.05
C GLN A 132 9.23 16.66 -21.31
N VAL A 133 7.96 16.94 -21.63
CA VAL A 133 7.29 16.41 -22.81
C VAL A 133 7.36 17.44 -23.94
N PRO A 134 8.02 17.15 -25.08
CA PRO A 134 8.07 18.06 -26.22
C PRO A 134 6.67 18.49 -26.69
N ALA A 135 6.54 19.74 -27.14
CA ALA A 135 5.25 20.30 -27.57
C ALA A 135 4.67 19.57 -28.80
N ASP A 136 5.54 19.02 -29.66
CA ASP A 136 5.19 18.27 -30.87
C ASP A 136 5.14 16.75 -30.64
N ALA A 137 5.24 16.29 -29.39
CA ALA A 137 5.11 14.90 -29.01
C ALA A 137 3.75 14.32 -29.43
N GLN A 138 3.78 13.11 -30.00
CA GLN A 138 2.60 12.39 -30.45
C GLN A 138 2.21 11.32 -29.42
N GLU A 139 0.94 10.91 -29.42
CA GLU A 139 0.44 9.82 -28.57
C GLU A 139 0.84 9.98 -27.08
N VAL A 140 0.68 11.22 -26.57
CA VAL A 140 1.11 11.54 -25.20
C VAL A 140 0.13 10.96 -24.19
N GLU A 141 0.65 10.13 -23.31
CA GLU A 141 -0.03 9.58 -22.14
C GLU A 141 0.66 10.10 -20.88
N ILE A 142 -0.12 10.67 -19.97
CA ILE A 142 0.35 11.13 -18.67
C ILE A 142 -0.50 10.46 -17.59
N THR A 143 0.17 9.84 -16.63
CA THR A 143 -0.45 9.19 -15.48
C THR A 143 0.13 9.77 -14.20
N GLN A 144 -0.74 10.21 -13.30
CA GLN A 144 -0.35 10.57 -11.95
C GLN A 144 -0.39 9.33 -11.06
N SER A 145 0.46 9.26 -10.05
CA SER A 145 0.43 8.18 -9.07
C SER A 145 0.62 8.75 -7.67
N ALA A 146 -0.14 8.22 -6.72
CA ALA A 146 0.04 8.47 -5.29
C ALA A 146 -0.06 7.13 -4.55
N GLY A 147 1.06 6.72 -3.97
CA GLY A 147 1.19 5.47 -3.21
C GLY A 147 1.57 5.76 -1.77
N ARG A 148 1.11 4.92 -0.85
CA ARG A 148 1.50 4.99 0.56
C ARG A 148 1.81 3.61 1.11
N ILE A 149 2.89 3.52 1.88
CA ILE A 149 3.31 2.30 2.58
C ILE A 149 3.37 2.64 4.06
N GLU A 150 2.58 1.98 4.90
CA GLU A 150 2.51 2.27 6.34
C GLU A 150 2.92 1.09 7.23
N SER A 151 3.38 1.43 8.43
CA SER A 151 3.30 0.56 9.60
C SER A 151 3.01 1.41 10.83
N PHE A 152 2.56 0.77 11.90
CA PHE A 152 2.13 1.44 13.13
C PHE A 152 2.84 0.82 14.31
N VAL A 153 3.27 1.65 15.25
CA VAL A 153 3.92 1.19 16.49
C VAL A 153 3.27 1.91 17.67
N THR A 154 2.84 1.16 18.67
CA THR A 154 2.19 1.72 19.87
C THR A 154 3.11 1.60 21.08
N VAL A 155 3.29 2.70 21.79
CA VAL A 155 3.93 2.74 23.11
C VAL A 155 2.84 2.91 24.17
N GLY A 156 2.67 1.94 25.05
CA GLY A 156 1.65 1.96 26.10
C GLY A 156 0.24 1.95 25.54
N LYS A 157 -0.59 2.93 25.92
CA LYS A 157 -1.98 3.02 25.47
C LYS A 157 -2.05 3.62 24.06
N PRO A 158 -2.81 3.04 23.10
CA PRO A 158 -2.93 3.58 21.75
C PRO A 158 -3.61 4.95 21.74
N SER A 159 -3.23 5.76 20.74
CA SER A 159 -3.83 7.08 20.45
C SER A 159 -4.51 7.06 19.09
N ALA A 160 -5.47 7.97 18.88
CA ALA A 160 -6.14 8.09 17.59
C ALA A 160 -5.16 8.60 16.51
N LEU A 161 -5.21 8.00 15.32
CA LEU A 161 -4.45 8.43 14.16
C LEU A 161 -5.24 9.45 13.34
N ARG A 162 -4.65 10.63 13.11
CA ARG A 162 -5.25 11.67 12.28
C ARG A 162 -4.86 11.45 10.81
N PRO A 163 -5.82 11.44 9.86
CA PRO A 163 -5.49 11.40 8.45
C PRO A 163 -4.79 12.70 8.01
N SER A 164 -3.85 12.56 7.08
CA SER A 164 -3.22 13.65 6.33
C SER A 164 -4.14 14.26 5.27
N GLY A 165 -5.17 13.52 4.85
CA GLY A 165 -6.14 13.95 3.84
C GLY A 165 -5.63 13.85 2.40
N LYS A 166 -4.54 13.10 2.16
CA LYS A 166 -3.92 12.96 0.83
C LYS A 166 -3.71 11.49 0.47
N GLY A 167 -4.17 11.08 -0.71
CA GLY A 167 -4.01 9.70 -1.19
C GLY A 167 -4.76 8.70 -0.32
N MET A 168 -4.34 7.43 -0.37
CA MET A 168 -4.95 6.37 0.41
C MET A 168 -4.41 6.33 1.85
N GLU A 169 -5.29 6.21 2.84
CA GLU A 169 -4.93 6.11 4.28
C GLU A 169 -5.75 5.04 4.98
N LEU A 170 -5.10 4.27 5.85
CA LEU A 170 -5.81 3.36 6.76
C LEU A 170 -6.00 4.03 8.12
N ILE A 171 -7.26 4.17 8.53
CA ILE A 171 -7.63 4.62 9.86
C ILE A 171 -8.16 3.41 10.65
N PRO A 172 -7.40 2.92 11.64
CA PRO A 172 -7.85 1.80 12.47
C PRO A 172 -9.07 2.19 13.31
N VAL A 173 -10.11 1.35 13.28
CA VAL A 173 -11.19 1.40 14.27
C VAL A 173 -10.82 0.49 15.45
N THR A 174 -10.28 -0.69 15.16
CA THR A 174 -9.54 -1.52 16.11
C THR A 174 -8.08 -1.08 16.12
N ALA A 175 -7.52 -0.77 17.29
CA ALA A 175 -6.15 -0.27 17.39
C ALA A 175 -5.13 -1.26 16.78
N PRO A 176 -4.08 -0.79 16.07
CA PRO A 176 -3.10 -1.69 15.46
C PRO A 176 -2.33 -2.57 16.45
N SER A 177 -2.25 -2.16 17.73
CA SER A 177 -1.65 -2.93 18.82
C SER A 177 -2.54 -4.02 19.40
N ASP A 178 -3.83 -4.02 19.05
CA ASP A 178 -4.87 -4.82 19.70
C ASP A 178 -5.43 -5.87 18.72
N LEU A 179 -4.69 -6.20 17.66
CA LEU A 179 -5.09 -7.22 16.71
C LEU A 179 -4.75 -8.59 17.29
N VAL A 180 -5.77 -9.42 17.51
CA VAL A 180 -5.63 -10.75 18.13
C VAL A 180 -6.19 -11.82 17.20
N LYS A 181 -5.52 -12.97 17.15
CA LYS A 181 -5.98 -14.13 16.39
C LYS A 181 -7.39 -14.54 16.83
N GLY A 182 -8.24 -14.82 15.85
CA GLY A 182 -9.63 -15.25 16.05
C GLY A 182 -10.60 -14.10 16.34
N GLU A 183 -10.09 -12.90 16.63
CA GLU A 183 -10.91 -11.73 16.86
C GLU A 183 -11.15 -10.94 15.56
N LYS A 184 -12.28 -10.24 15.54
CA LYS A 184 -12.67 -9.36 14.44
C LYS A 184 -12.03 -7.99 14.67
N ALA A 185 -11.26 -7.53 13.69
CA ALA A 185 -10.77 -6.16 13.62
C ALA A 185 -11.50 -5.37 12.53
N SER A 186 -11.58 -4.06 12.72
CA SER A 186 -12.24 -3.13 11.80
C SER A 186 -11.35 -1.95 11.46
N PHE A 187 -11.39 -1.53 10.19
CA PHE A 187 -10.58 -0.44 9.66
C PHE A 187 -11.38 0.37 8.66
N ASN A 188 -11.09 1.66 8.57
CA ASN A 188 -11.58 2.54 7.51
C ASN A 188 -10.44 2.85 6.54
N LEU A 189 -10.66 2.59 5.27
CA LEU A 189 -9.79 3.04 4.20
C LEU A 189 -10.35 4.36 3.66
N LEU A 190 -9.48 5.36 3.53
CA LEU A 190 -9.82 6.69 3.03
C LEU A 190 -9.06 6.97 1.73
N ILE A 191 -9.64 7.78 0.84
CA ILE A 191 -8.97 8.43 -0.29
C ILE A 191 -9.17 9.94 -0.13
N ASP A 192 -8.07 10.68 -0.01
CA ASP A 192 -8.05 12.13 0.20
C ASP A 192 -8.95 12.56 1.39
N GLY A 193 -8.89 11.80 2.49
CA GLY A 193 -9.67 12.05 3.70
C GLY A 193 -11.16 11.67 3.62
N GLN A 194 -11.63 11.14 2.49
CA GLN A 194 -13.02 10.68 2.31
C GLN A 194 -13.09 9.14 2.32
N PRO A 195 -14.22 8.55 2.74
CA PRO A 195 -14.47 7.11 2.61
C PRO A 195 -14.10 6.53 1.23
N ALA A 196 -13.18 5.56 1.21
CA ALA A 196 -12.81 4.85 0.00
C ALA A 196 -13.81 3.72 -0.25
N ARG A 197 -14.91 4.00 -0.96
CA ARG A 197 -15.99 3.03 -1.21
C ARG A 197 -15.62 2.00 -2.27
N ASP A 198 -16.09 0.77 -2.09
CA ASP A 198 -15.99 -0.31 -3.07
C ASP A 198 -14.57 -0.65 -3.53
N VAL A 199 -13.57 -0.42 -2.67
CA VAL A 199 -12.16 -0.75 -2.93
C VAL A 199 -11.87 -2.16 -2.43
N GLU A 200 -11.25 -2.97 -3.29
CA GLU A 200 -10.72 -4.28 -2.91
C GLU A 200 -9.49 -4.13 -2.02
N VAL A 201 -9.47 -4.88 -0.92
CA VAL A 201 -8.39 -4.93 0.05
C VAL A 201 -7.95 -6.39 0.16
N THR A 202 -6.69 -6.66 -0.12
CA THR A 202 -6.10 -8.00 0.04
C THR A 202 -5.25 -8.02 1.28
N VAL A 203 -5.44 -9.03 2.14
CA VAL A 203 -4.64 -9.23 3.34
C VAL A 203 -3.96 -10.58 3.29
N THR A 204 -2.64 -10.58 3.47
CA THR A 204 -1.79 -11.75 3.28
C THR A 204 -0.92 -11.96 4.51
N ALA A 205 -0.94 -13.18 5.07
CA ALA A 205 -0.02 -13.53 6.14
C ALA A 205 1.43 -13.47 5.65
N GLY A 206 2.33 -12.94 6.47
CA GLY A 206 3.77 -12.89 6.21
C GLY A 206 4.41 -14.27 6.08
N SER A 207 5.73 -14.38 5.85
CA SER A 207 6.42 -15.67 5.76
C SER A 207 5.92 -16.59 4.64
N THR A 208 5.47 -16.00 3.52
CA THR A 208 4.91 -16.74 2.37
C THR A 208 5.88 -17.77 1.80
N ARG A 209 7.20 -17.52 1.90
CA ARG A 209 8.27 -18.42 1.46
C ARG A 209 8.18 -19.84 2.05
N TYR A 210 7.59 -20.00 3.24
CA TYR A 210 7.55 -21.26 3.97
C TYR A 210 6.20 -21.96 3.91
N ARG A 211 5.30 -21.56 3.00
CA ARG A 211 3.98 -22.15 2.85
C ARG A 211 3.67 -22.53 1.41
N ASP A 212 2.99 -23.65 1.25
CA ASP A 212 2.45 -24.07 -0.06
C ASP A 212 1.28 -23.18 -0.52
N LYS A 213 0.59 -22.54 0.43
CA LYS A 213 -0.52 -21.61 0.17
C LYS A 213 -0.23 -20.24 0.76
N VAL A 214 -0.41 -19.20 -0.06
CA VAL A 214 -0.16 -17.81 0.32
C VAL A 214 -1.10 -17.37 1.45
N GLY A 215 -2.37 -17.79 1.39
CA GLY A 215 -3.37 -17.53 2.45
C GLY A 215 -3.96 -16.13 2.39
N GLU A 216 -4.20 -15.61 1.19
CA GLU A 216 -4.78 -14.29 0.96
C GLU A 216 -6.25 -14.24 1.35
N GLN A 217 -6.66 -13.13 1.95
CA GLN A 217 -8.05 -12.79 2.24
C GLN A 217 -8.43 -11.56 1.43
N ALA A 218 -9.36 -11.74 0.49
CA ALA A 218 -9.94 -10.65 -0.28
C ALA A 218 -11.14 -10.06 0.47
N LEU A 219 -11.08 -8.76 0.70
CA LEU A 219 -12.08 -7.96 1.40
C LEU A 219 -12.49 -6.80 0.50
N LYS A 220 -13.60 -6.15 0.82
CA LYS A 220 -14.05 -4.97 0.09
C LYS A 220 -14.57 -3.94 1.08
N THR A 221 -14.23 -2.68 0.84
CA THR A 221 -14.72 -1.57 1.65
C THR A 221 -16.19 -1.27 1.36
N ASP A 222 -16.93 -0.92 2.41
CA ASP A 222 -18.34 -0.54 2.32
C ASP A 222 -18.53 0.94 1.94
N ALA A 223 -19.79 1.42 2.00
CA ALA A 223 -20.13 2.82 1.72
C ALA A 223 -19.50 3.84 2.68
N ASN A 224 -18.99 3.41 3.83
CA ASN A 224 -18.24 4.23 4.79
C ASN A 224 -16.73 4.05 4.65
N GLY A 225 -16.27 3.28 3.64
CA GLY A 225 -14.87 2.93 3.47
C GLY A 225 -14.40 1.88 4.48
N GLN A 226 -15.31 1.28 5.24
CA GLN A 226 -14.98 0.32 6.29
C GLN A 226 -14.85 -1.08 5.71
N PHE A 227 -13.88 -1.84 6.22
CA PHE A 227 -13.82 -3.29 6.03
C PHE A 227 -13.51 -3.97 7.36
N ASN A 228 -13.81 -5.26 7.43
CA ASN A 228 -13.60 -6.06 8.63
C ASN A 228 -12.84 -7.33 8.27
N ILE A 229 -11.99 -7.79 9.18
CA ILE A 229 -11.22 -9.02 9.04
C ILE A 229 -11.23 -9.78 10.36
N THR A 230 -11.37 -11.10 10.28
CA THR A 230 -11.10 -11.98 11.41
C THR A 230 -9.74 -12.64 11.19
N TRP A 231 -8.80 -12.45 12.10
CA TRP A 231 -7.43 -12.89 11.88
C TRP A 231 -7.28 -14.40 12.09
N PRO A 232 -6.87 -15.19 11.07
CA PRO A 232 -6.85 -16.65 11.20
C PRO A 232 -5.69 -17.16 12.06
N SER A 233 -4.60 -16.41 12.15
CA SER A 233 -3.39 -16.76 12.91
C SER A 233 -2.69 -15.51 13.44
N ALA A 234 -1.82 -15.71 14.43
CA ALA A 234 -0.89 -14.68 14.87
C ALA A 234 0.29 -14.53 13.89
N GLY A 235 0.96 -13.39 13.93
CA GLY A 235 2.11 -13.05 13.12
C GLY A 235 1.94 -11.75 12.35
N MET A 236 2.93 -11.43 11.52
CA MET A 236 2.91 -10.24 10.67
C MET A 236 2.02 -10.48 9.45
N TYR A 237 1.24 -9.48 9.08
CA TYR A 237 0.38 -9.45 7.90
C TYR A 237 0.73 -8.26 7.02
N TRP A 238 0.62 -8.47 5.72
CA TRP A 238 0.70 -7.43 4.71
C TRP A 238 -0.69 -7.18 4.14
N LEU A 239 -1.10 -5.92 4.11
CA LEU A 239 -2.36 -5.48 3.55
C LEU A 239 -2.07 -4.61 2.33
N GLU A 240 -2.79 -4.82 1.24
CA GLU A 240 -2.75 -3.95 0.08
C GLU A 240 -4.13 -3.52 -0.41
N ALA A 241 -4.16 -2.37 -1.07
CA ALA A 241 -5.31 -1.91 -1.82
C ALA A 241 -4.83 -1.05 -2.99
N ASN A 242 -5.45 -1.21 -4.16
CA ASN A 242 -5.13 -0.45 -5.35
C ASN A 242 -6.42 0.03 -6.01
N THR A 243 -6.43 1.26 -6.52
CA THR A 243 -7.54 1.80 -7.31
C THR A 243 -7.06 2.91 -8.22
N GLN A 244 -7.96 3.46 -9.02
CA GLN A 244 -7.69 4.59 -9.89
C GLN A 244 -8.88 5.53 -9.94
N ASP A 245 -8.60 6.81 -10.13
CA ASP A 245 -9.62 7.83 -10.36
C ASP A 245 -9.16 8.87 -11.38
N SER A 246 -10.03 9.83 -11.66
CA SER A 246 -9.76 10.96 -12.56
C SER A 246 -9.36 12.23 -11.81
N LYS A 247 -9.08 12.17 -10.50
CA LYS A 247 -8.73 13.34 -9.67
C LYS A 247 -7.25 13.66 -9.84
N THR A 248 -6.88 14.13 -11.02
CA THR A 248 -5.51 14.52 -11.34
C THR A 248 -5.27 16.00 -11.04
N SER A 249 -4.08 16.32 -10.57
CA SER A 249 -3.58 17.70 -10.43
C SER A 249 -2.69 18.11 -11.61
N VAL A 250 -2.56 17.26 -12.63
CA VAL A 250 -1.63 17.42 -13.76
C VAL A 250 -2.40 17.64 -15.04
N ALA A 251 -2.08 18.71 -15.77
CA ALA A 251 -2.66 18.96 -17.08
C ALA A 251 -2.41 17.76 -18.03
N ARG A 252 -3.45 17.36 -18.78
CA ARG A 252 -3.48 16.21 -19.71
C ARG A 252 -3.40 14.82 -19.06
N ALA A 253 -3.21 14.71 -17.74
CA ALA A 253 -3.36 13.43 -17.07
C ALA A 253 -4.85 13.11 -16.89
N LYS A 254 -5.28 11.97 -17.43
CA LYS A 254 -6.68 11.51 -17.34
C LYS A 254 -6.94 10.58 -16.16
N GLU A 255 -5.87 10.04 -15.59
CA GLU A 255 -5.91 9.01 -14.56
C GLU A 255 -4.87 9.31 -13.48
N ARG A 256 -5.29 9.10 -12.24
CA ARG A 256 -4.43 8.98 -11.06
C ARG A 256 -4.55 7.55 -10.53
N ARG A 257 -3.41 6.88 -10.43
CA ARG A 257 -3.30 5.56 -9.80
C ARG A 257 -3.03 5.72 -8.31
N LEU A 258 -3.76 4.98 -7.50
CA LEU A 258 -3.67 5.00 -6.06
C LEU A 258 -3.26 3.61 -5.57
N SER A 259 -2.25 3.57 -4.71
CA SER A 259 -1.81 2.34 -4.07
C SER A 259 -1.63 2.52 -2.58
N TYR A 260 -1.91 1.47 -1.83
CA TYR A 260 -1.75 1.41 -0.40
C TYR A 260 -1.16 0.07 -0.01
N ALA A 261 -0.19 0.09 0.90
CA ALA A 261 0.33 -1.09 1.56
C ALA A 261 0.47 -0.81 3.05
N ALA A 262 0.20 -1.81 3.90
CA ALA A 262 0.47 -1.74 5.33
C ALA A 262 1.05 -3.04 5.88
N THR A 263 1.87 -2.92 6.91
CA THR A 263 2.34 -4.04 7.72
C THR A 263 1.77 -3.95 9.12
N LEU A 264 1.06 -5.01 9.54
CA LEU A 264 0.33 -5.13 10.80
C LEU A 264 0.79 -6.39 11.54
N GLU A 265 0.88 -6.34 12.86
CA GLU A 265 1.13 -7.51 13.71
C GLU A 265 -0.19 -8.01 14.30
N VAL A 266 -0.38 -9.33 14.34
CA VAL A 266 -1.49 -9.98 15.03
C VAL A 266 -0.93 -10.83 16.16
N MET A 267 -1.45 -10.64 17.36
CA MET A 267 -1.06 -11.32 18.58
C MET A 267 -1.76 -12.70 18.72
N PRO A 268 -1.19 -13.64 19.50
CA PRO A 268 -1.75 -14.97 19.78
C PRO A 268 -3.15 -14.97 20.40
#